data_AF-A0AAW0GNZ7-F1
#
_entry.id   AF-A0AAW0GNZ7-F1
#
_cell.length_a   1.000
_cell.length_b   1.000
_cell.length_c   1.000
_cell.angle_alpha   90.00
_cell.angle_beta   90.00
_cell.angle_gamma   90.00
#
_symmetry.space_group_name_H-M   'P 1'
#
loop_
_entity.id
_entity.type
_entity.pdbx_description
1 polymer ?
#
loop_
_entity_poly.entity_id
_entity_poly.type
_entity_poly.pdbx_seq_one_letter_code
_entity_poly.pdbx_strand_id
1 'polypeptide(L)'
;MELAKDSIADPEILENGFLTDSFVHADDALHYIPMNLHENMTPFFYHGYVSVIQSILKIFLRNPTGPSELSPVPSVEVVLKHFAEIDEEAKKGEDEAPMAVIQSDYIHSYTDVGGKVQYALEAIIELARETSPKGRRYIDNPEVQEQNADFEKAADEEGLPKCENDLNFEIVRTKLGLPAQSAGPQWFFLTDFDSDSDSYAETEIVGDSEDDESEEAVYEGTKYEESKEEPAEESDSNPEGENTGRPSEEEKDEDETNIEHDKKSESE
;
A
#
# COMPACT_ATOMS: atom_id res chain seq x y z
N MET A 1 1.78 -16.98 -12.14
CA MET A 1 1.83 -16.37 -10.80
C MET A 1 0.51 -16.69 -10.13
N GLU A 2 0.42 -17.81 -9.42
CA GLU A 2 -0.74 -18.11 -8.55
C GLU A 2 -0.55 -17.30 -7.25
N LEU A 3 -0.77 -15.99 -7.34
CA LEU A 3 -0.81 -15.15 -6.15
C LEU A 3 -2.14 -15.44 -5.44
N ALA A 4 -2.05 -16.13 -4.30
CA ALA A 4 -3.08 -16.28 -3.26
C ALA A 4 -4.42 -16.93 -3.70
N LYS A 5 -4.39 -18.21 -4.10
CA LYS A 5 -5.57 -19.07 -3.88
C LYS A 5 -5.68 -19.55 -2.43
N ASP A 6 -4.60 -19.40 -1.67
CA ASP A 6 -4.56 -19.79 -0.27
C ASP A 6 -5.17 -18.67 0.59
N SER A 7 -6.45 -18.87 0.92
CA SER A 7 -7.10 -18.36 2.12
C SER A 7 -7.33 -16.84 2.20
N ILE A 8 -8.06 -16.26 1.25
CA ILE A 8 -9.03 -15.24 1.69
C ILE A 8 -10.11 -16.03 2.41
N ALA A 9 -10.10 -16.02 3.75
CA ALA A 9 -11.17 -16.63 4.51
C ALA A 9 -12.50 -16.01 4.03
N ASP A 10 -13.51 -16.85 3.79
CA ASP A 10 -14.84 -16.34 3.47
C ASP A 10 -15.24 -15.35 4.58
N PRO A 11 -15.65 -14.12 4.24
CA PRO A 11 -15.95 -13.13 5.25
C PRO A 11 -17.06 -13.65 6.17
N GLU A 12 -16.91 -13.46 7.48
CA GLU A 12 -17.99 -13.76 8.41
C GLU A 12 -19.12 -12.75 8.19
N ILE A 13 -20.31 -13.26 7.85
CA ILE A 13 -21.49 -12.44 7.50
C ILE A 13 -22.52 -12.55 8.63
N LEU A 14 -23.02 -11.41 9.08
CA LEU A 14 -24.16 -11.31 9.99
C LEU A 14 -25.46 -11.72 9.28
N GLU A 15 -26.51 -12.05 10.04
CA GLU A 15 -27.82 -12.44 9.48
C GLU A 15 -28.46 -11.36 8.58
N ASN A 16 -28.07 -10.10 8.79
CA ASN A 16 -28.52 -8.95 8.01
C ASN A 16 -27.70 -8.72 6.72
N GLY A 17 -26.71 -9.56 6.43
CA GLY A 17 -25.91 -9.49 5.19
C GLY A 17 -24.70 -8.55 5.25
N PHE A 18 -24.34 -8.02 6.42
CA PHE A 18 -23.17 -7.17 6.62
C PHE A 18 -21.98 -7.98 7.16
N LEU A 19 -20.76 -7.45 7.00
CA LEU A 19 -19.56 -8.03 7.62
C LEU A 19 -19.65 -7.95 9.14
N THR A 20 -19.10 -8.93 9.84
CA THR A 20 -18.95 -8.85 11.31
C THR A 20 -17.90 -7.81 11.67
N ASP A 21 -18.09 -7.14 12.82
CA ASP A 21 -17.09 -6.21 13.36
C ASP A 21 -15.74 -6.91 13.55
N SER A 22 -15.75 -8.17 14.01
CA SER A 22 -14.53 -8.98 14.18
C SER A 22 -13.77 -9.16 12.86
N PHE A 23 -14.46 -9.31 11.74
CA PHE A 23 -13.81 -9.42 10.43
C PHE A 23 -13.22 -8.08 10.01
N VAL A 24 -13.96 -6.98 10.17
CA VAL A 24 -13.47 -5.63 9.86
C VAL A 24 -12.21 -5.30 10.68
N HIS A 25 -12.19 -5.69 11.96
CA HIS A 25 -11.05 -5.50 12.84
C HIS A 25 -9.84 -6.37 12.51
N ALA A 26 -10.06 -7.54 11.92
CA ALA A 26 -8.97 -8.45 11.56
C ALA A 26 -8.24 -8.03 10.27
N ASP A 27 -8.89 -7.23 9.41
CA ASP A 27 -8.32 -6.74 8.16
C ASP A 27 -7.93 -5.26 8.28
N ASP A 28 -6.64 -5.03 8.59
CA ASP A 28 -6.08 -3.69 8.81
C ASP A 28 -6.31 -2.73 7.61
N ALA A 29 -6.44 -3.26 6.39
CA ALA A 29 -6.67 -2.42 5.21
C ALA A 29 -8.06 -1.77 5.22
N LEU A 30 -9.03 -2.32 5.95
CA LEU A 30 -10.37 -1.77 6.08
C LEU A 30 -10.44 -0.57 7.02
N HIS A 31 -9.45 -0.39 7.89
CA HIS A 31 -9.37 0.77 8.79
C HIS A 31 -9.16 2.10 8.04
N TYR A 32 -8.80 2.07 6.76
CA TYR A 32 -8.66 3.28 5.92
C TYR A 32 -9.97 3.73 5.26
N ILE A 33 -11.04 2.94 5.43
CA ILE A 33 -12.37 3.29 4.94
C ILE A 33 -13.04 4.19 5.99
N PRO A 34 -13.59 5.36 5.60
CA PRO A 34 -14.29 6.24 6.54
C PRO A 34 -15.43 5.56 7.29
N MET A 35 -15.57 5.86 8.57
CA MET A 35 -16.57 5.24 9.45
C MET A 35 -18.01 5.34 8.92
N ASN A 36 -18.36 6.45 8.26
CA ASN A 36 -19.70 6.63 7.68
C ASN A 36 -20.03 5.64 6.55
N LEU A 37 -19.05 4.86 6.08
CA LEU A 37 -19.23 3.79 5.10
C LEU A 37 -19.28 2.40 5.74
N HIS A 38 -18.90 2.26 7.02
CA HIS A 38 -18.86 0.96 7.71
C HIS A 38 -20.25 0.34 7.82
N GLU A 39 -21.27 1.17 8.02
CA GLU A 39 -22.68 0.74 8.00
C GLU A 39 -23.13 0.15 6.64
N ASN A 40 -22.36 0.33 5.58
CA ASN A 40 -22.63 -0.19 4.23
C ASN A 40 -21.67 -1.33 3.82
N MET A 41 -20.83 -1.82 4.74
CA MET A 41 -19.85 -2.87 4.47
C MET A 41 -20.50 -4.24 4.36
N THR A 42 -21.07 -4.50 3.19
CA THR A 42 -21.53 -5.82 2.76
C THR A 42 -20.37 -6.63 2.17
N PRO A 43 -20.52 -7.96 2.00
CA PRO A 43 -19.55 -8.76 1.25
C PRO A 43 -19.27 -8.23 -0.17
N PHE A 44 -20.29 -7.67 -0.85
CA PHE A 44 -20.11 -7.04 -2.16
C PHE A 44 -19.22 -5.80 -2.10
N PHE A 45 -19.41 -4.96 -1.08
CA PHE A 45 -18.55 -3.81 -0.83
C PHE A 45 -17.10 -4.25 -0.61
N TYR A 46 -16.88 -5.28 0.22
CA TYR A 46 -15.55 -5.83 0.49
C TYR A 46 -14.90 -6.40 -0.77
N HIS A 47 -15.61 -7.21 -1.55
CA HIS A 47 -15.09 -7.73 -2.82
C HIS A 47 -14.79 -6.62 -3.83
N GLY A 48 -15.56 -5.52 -3.82
CA GLY A 48 -15.25 -4.33 -4.60
C GLY A 48 -13.98 -3.63 -4.14
N TYR A 49 -13.79 -3.46 -2.82
CA TYR A 49 -12.55 -2.92 -2.26
C TYR A 49 -11.32 -3.78 -2.61
N VAL A 50 -11.44 -5.11 -2.45
CA VAL A 50 -10.40 -6.07 -2.88
C VAL A 50 -10.15 -5.97 -4.39
N SER A 51 -11.20 -5.81 -5.20
CA SER A 51 -11.06 -5.62 -6.65
C SER A 51 -10.31 -4.34 -7.01
N VAL A 52 -10.45 -3.27 -6.21
CA VAL A 52 -9.62 -2.05 -6.34
C VAL A 52 -8.15 -2.34 -6.05
N ILE A 53 -7.85 -3.02 -4.94
CA ILE A 53 -6.46 -3.40 -4.58
C ILE A 53 -5.84 -4.29 -5.66
N GLN A 54 -6.58 -5.28 -6.15
CA GLN A 54 -6.13 -6.15 -7.23
C GLN A 54 -5.87 -5.37 -8.52
N SER A 55 -6.69 -4.38 -8.85
CA SER A 55 -6.47 -3.49 -10.00
C SER A 55 -5.18 -2.68 -9.84
N ILE A 56 -4.92 -2.13 -8.64
CA ILE A 56 -3.67 -1.42 -8.32
C ILE A 56 -2.46 -2.36 -8.51
N LEU A 57 -2.55 -3.58 -7.98
CA LEU A 57 -1.50 -4.58 -8.13
C LEU A 57 -1.27 -4.96 -9.60
N LYS A 58 -2.33 -5.17 -10.37
CA LYS A 58 -2.24 -5.45 -11.81
C LYS A 58 -1.51 -4.32 -12.55
N ILE A 59 -1.80 -3.06 -12.22
CA ILE A 59 -1.11 -1.91 -12.81
C ILE A 59 0.38 -1.90 -12.45
N PHE A 60 0.73 -2.16 -11.19
CA PHE A 60 2.14 -2.28 -10.76
C PHE A 60 2.89 -3.40 -11.49
N LEU A 61 2.23 -4.53 -11.71
CA LEU A 61 2.80 -5.71 -12.37
C LEU A 61 2.77 -5.63 -13.90
N ARG A 62 2.20 -4.58 -14.50
CA ARG A 62 2.28 -4.37 -15.96
C ARG A 62 3.75 -4.13 -16.32
N ASN A 63 4.33 -5.10 -17.02
CA ASN A 63 5.65 -4.93 -17.60
C ASN A 63 5.61 -3.77 -18.61
N PRO A 64 6.61 -2.88 -18.60
CA PRO A 64 6.72 -1.87 -19.63
C PRO A 64 6.83 -2.54 -21.00
N THR A 65 6.05 -2.07 -21.96
CA THR A 65 5.98 -2.68 -23.30
C THR A 65 7.22 -2.36 -24.15
N GLY A 66 8.01 -1.37 -23.74
CA GLY A 66 9.28 -1.03 -24.36
C GLY A 66 10.42 -0.77 -23.36
N PRO A 67 11.69 -0.81 -23.81
CA PRO A 67 12.87 -0.57 -22.98
C PRO A 67 12.97 0.86 -22.43
N SER A 68 12.15 1.79 -22.95
CA SER A 68 12.10 3.19 -22.52
C SER A 68 10.83 3.55 -21.77
N GLU A 69 9.90 2.61 -21.61
CA GLU A 69 8.69 2.86 -20.83
C GLU A 69 8.98 2.52 -19.37
N LEU A 70 8.65 3.45 -18.48
CA LEU A 70 8.63 3.18 -17.04
C LEU A 70 7.31 2.48 -16.72
N SER A 71 7.35 1.56 -15.75
CA SER A 71 6.11 0.99 -15.21
C SER A 71 5.20 2.13 -14.73
N PRO A 72 3.91 2.12 -15.10
CA PRO A 72 3.01 3.17 -14.70
C PRO A 72 2.84 3.20 -13.18
N VAL A 73 2.97 4.38 -12.58
CA VAL A 73 2.59 4.60 -11.19
C VAL A 73 1.06 4.47 -11.10
N PRO A 74 0.51 3.65 -10.19
CA PRO A 74 -0.94 3.45 -10.10
C PRO A 74 -1.60 4.61 -9.35
N SER A 75 -1.59 5.78 -9.97
CA SER A 75 -2.34 6.92 -9.48
C SER A 75 -3.85 6.66 -9.57
N VAL A 76 -4.63 7.45 -8.82
CA VAL A 76 -6.10 7.41 -8.87
C VAL A 76 -6.60 7.46 -10.32
N GLU A 77 -6.06 8.34 -11.15
CA GLU A 77 -6.45 8.47 -12.56
C GLU A 77 -6.17 7.20 -13.37
N VAL A 78 -4.98 6.61 -13.19
CA VAL A 78 -4.60 5.37 -13.89
C VAL A 78 -5.49 4.20 -13.48
N VAL A 79 -5.83 4.10 -12.19
CA VAL A 79 -6.73 3.07 -11.68
C VAL A 79 -8.15 3.26 -12.22
N LEU A 80 -8.68 4.49 -12.23
CA LEU A 80 -10.00 4.77 -12.79
C LEU A 80 -10.07 4.49 -14.30
N LYS A 81 -8.99 4.80 -15.03
CA LYS A 81 -8.89 4.41 -16.45
C LYS A 81 -8.91 2.88 -16.60
N HIS A 82 -8.24 2.15 -15.71
CA HIS A 82 -8.28 0.70 -15.72
C HIS A 82 -9.68 0.15 -15.39
N PHE A 83 -10.46 0.81 -14.53
CA PHE A 83 -11.87 0.44 -14.30
C PHE A 83 -12.71 0.58 -15.57
N ALA A 84 -12.52 1.68 -16.33
CA ALA A 84 -13.19 1.83 -17.62
C ALA A 84 -12.80 0.74 -18.62
N GLU A 85 -11.53 0.30 -18.64
CA GLU A 85 -11.09 -0.85 -19.45
C GLU A 85 -11.81 -2.15 -19.03
N ILE A 86 -11.97 -2.39 -17.73
CA ILE A 86 -12.71 -3.54 -17.19
C ILE A 86 -14.19 -3.47 -17.61
N ASP A 87 -14.81 -2.30 -17.54
CA ASP A 87 -16.21 -2.09 -17.96
C ASP A 87 -16.41 -2.35 -19.46
N GLU A 88 -15.48 -1.90 -20.32
CA GLU A 88 -15.54 -2.19 -21.75
C GLU A 88 -15.36 -3.69 -22.04
N GLU A 89 -14.49 -4.37 -21.29
CA GLU A 89 -14.33 -5.83 -21.39
C GLU A 89 -15.58 -6.58 -20.91
N ALA A 90 -16.21 -6.12 -19.83
CA ALA A 90 -17.44 -6.69 -19.29
C ALA A 90 -18.60 -6.62 -20.27
N LYS A 91 -18.66 -5.58 -21.12
CA LYS A 91 -19.69 -5.45 -22.18
C LYS A 91 -19.64 -6.55 -23.23
N LYS A 92 -18.55 -7.30 -23.35
CA LYS A 92 -18.49 -8.50 -24.22
C LYS A 92 -19.38 -9.64 -23.71
N GLY A 93 -19.82 -9.56 -22.46
CA GLY A 93 -20.76 -10.48 -21.86
C GLY A 93 -20.09 -11.60 -21.06
N GLU A 94 -20.91 -12.30 -20.27
CA GLU A 94 -20.48 -13.35 -19.34
C GLU A 94 -19.83 -14.54 -20.05
N ASP A 95 -20.26 -14.85 -21.28
CA ASP A 95 -19.70 -15.97 -22.06
C ASP A 95 -18.26 -15.69 -22.53
N GLU A 96 -17.93 -14.43 -22.84
CA GLU A 96 -16.63 -14.04 -23.40
C GLU A 96 -15.64 -13.58 -22.32
N ALA A 97 -16.12 -12.88 -21.28
CA ALA A 97 -15.29 -12.28 -20.25
C ALA A 97 -15.93 -12.36 -18.84
N PRO A 98 -16.20 -13.57 -18.31
CA PRO A 98 -16.94 -13.76 -17.06
C PRO A 98 -16.28 -13.04 -15.87
N MET A 99 -14.93 -13.07 -15.82
CA MET A 99 -14.18 -12.39 -14.76
C MET A 99 -14.28 -10.87 -14.83
N ALA A 100 -14.37 -10.29 -16.03
CA ALA A 100 -14.50 -8.84 -16.18
C ALA A 100 -15.88 -8.37 -15.75
N VAL A 101 -16.93 -9.12 -16.06
CA VAL A 101 -18.30 -8.85 -15.59
C VAL A 101 -18.36 -8.86 -14.06
N ILE A 102 -17.91 -9.93 -13.42
CA ILE A 102 -17.90 -10.05 -11.95
C ILE A 102 -17.08 -8.92 -11.31
N GLN A 103 -15.89 -8.63 -11.86
CA GLN A 103 -15.03 -7.58 -11.32
C GLN A 103 -15.66 -6.19 -11.49
N SER A 104 -16.30 -5.91 -12.63
CA SER A 104 -17.05 -4.67 -12.88
C SER A 104 -18.18 -4.51 -11.87
N ASP A 105 -19.01 -5.54 -11.66
CA ASP A 105 -20.12 -5.51 -10.71
C ASP A 105 -19.66 -5.21 -9.28
N TYR A 106 -18.55 -5.81 -8.84
CA TYR A 106 -17.97 -5.53 -7.53
C TYR A 106 -17.45 -4.10 -7.41
N ILE A 107 -16.75 -3.58 -8.43
CA ILE A 107 -16.25 -2.20 -8.43
C ILE A 107 -17.41 -1.20 -8.37
N HIS A 108 -18.47 -1.41 -9.15
CA HIS A 108 -19.67 -0.56 -9.10
C HIS A 108 -20.34 -0.62 -7.73
N SER A 109 -20.53 -1.83 -7.17
CA SER A 109 -21.09 -2.00 -5.82
C SER A 109 -20.33 -1.23 -4.73
N TYR A 110 -18.99 -1.22 -4.81
CA TYR A 110 -18.14 -0.46 -3.89
C TYR A 110 -18.25 1.07 -4.10
N THR A 111 -18.22 1.52 -5.35
CA THR A 111 -18.25 2.96 -5.66
C THR A 111 -19.63 3.60 -5.49
N ASP A 112 -20.71 2.86 -5.74
CA ASP A 112 -22.11 3.32 -5.61
C ASP A 112 -22.46 3.71 -4.17
N VAL A 113 -21.89 3.03 -3.17
CA VAL A 113 -22.09 3.37 -1.76
C VAL A 113 -21.09 4.40 -1.23
N GLY A 114 -20.26 4.98 -2.10
CA GLY A 114 -19.30 6.03 -1.76
C GLY A 114 -17.87 5.57 -1.52
N GLY A 115 -17.55 4.30 -1.82
CA GLY A 115 -16.18 3.80 -1.84
C GLY A 115 -15.31 4.54 -2.84
N LYS A 116 -14.01 4.69 -2.52
CA LYS A 116 -13.05 5.45 -3.32
C LYS A 116 -11.74 4.70 -3.52
N VAL A 117 -11.09 4.88 -4.67
CA VAL A 117 -9.75 4.32 -4.94
C VAL A 117 -8.72 4.84 -3.93
N GLN A 118 -8.91 6.08 -3.49
CA GLN A 118 -8.06 6.75 -2.53
C GLN A 118 -7.90 5.96 -1.23
N TYR A 119 -8.95 5.29 -0.73
CA TYR A 119 -8.88 4.53 0.52
C TYR A 119 -7.92 3.34 0.41
N ALA A 120 -7.94 2.64 -0.72
CA ALA A 120 -7.03 1.52 -0.98
C ALA A 120 -5.58 1.99 -1.14
N LEU A 121 -5.35 3.08 -1.88
CA LEU A 121 -4.01 3.65 -2.04
C LEU A 121 -3.45 4.18 -0.71
N GLU A 122 -4.29 4.78 0.13
CA GLU A 122 -3.94 5.21 1.48
C GLU A 122 -3.43 4.03 2.33
N ALA A 123 -4.20 2.94 2.36
CA ALA A 123 -3.84 1.72 3.07
C ALA A 123 -2.50 1.14 2.60
N ILE A 124 -2.29 1.09 1.28
CA ILE A 124 -1.05 0.57 0.68
C ILE A 124 0.16 1.42 1.06
N ILE A 125 0.04 2.76 0.98
CA ILE A 125 1.15 3.67 1.33
C ILE A 125 1.52 3.51 2.80
N GLU A 126 0.52 3.45 3.67
CA GLU A 126 0.74 3.36 5.11
C GLU A 126 1.33 2.01 5.49
N LEU A 127 0.81 0.91 4.95
CA LEU A 127 1.39 -0.41 5.14
C LEU A 127 2.84 -0.47 4.62
N ALA A 128 3.13 0.16 3.47
CA ALA A 128 4.50 0.27 2.96
C ALA A 128 5.41 1.06 3.91
N ARG A 129 4.87 2.12 4.55
CA ARG A 129 5.58 2.90 5.57
C ARG A 129 5.92 2.03 6.78
N GLU A 130 4.92 1.36 7.36
CA GLU A 130 5.03 0.51 8.57
C GLU A 130 5.92 -0.73 8.38
N THR A 131 5.90 -1.31 7.18
CA THR A 131 6.69 -2.52 6.87
C THR A 131 8.11 -2.19 6.42
N SER A 132 8.39 -0.97 5.97
CA SER A 132 9.75 -0.59 5.59
C SER A 132 10.66 -0.50 6.82
N PRO A 133 11.92 -1.02 6.78
CA PRO A 133 12.84 -0.93 7.91
C PRO A 133 13.10 0.51 8.38
N LYS A 134 13.07 1.47 7.44
CA LYS A 134 13.26 2.89 7.74
C LYS A 134 12.00 3.49 8.36
N GLY A 135 10.81 3.23 7.80
CA GLY A 135 9.56 3.75 8.32
C GLY A 135 9.22 3.18 9.70
N ARG A 136 9.45 1.88 9.94
CA ARG A 136 9.30 1.29 11.29
C ARG A 136 10.20 1.96 12.32
N ARG A 137 11.50 2.12 12.03
CA ARG A 137 12.43 2.83 12.93
C ARG A 137 12.01 4.27 13.19
N TYR A 138 11.47 4.94 12.18
CA TYR A 138 10.95 6.31 12.31
C TYR A 138 9.73 6.36 13.23
N ILE A 139 8.77 5.44 13.06
CA ILE A 139 7.55 5.37 13.88
C ILE A 139 7.89 5.01 15.33
N ASP A 140 8.74 4.01 15.55
CA ASP A 140 9.03 3.47 16.88
C ASP A 140 9.96 4.36 17.73
N ASN A 141 10.64 5.34 17.13
CA ASN A 141 11.64 6.16 17.81
C ASN A 141 11.31 7.65 17.75
N PRO A 142 10.66 8.21 18.80
CA PRO A 142 10.36 9.64 18.90
C PRO A 142 11.58 10.56 18.78
N GLU A 143 12.75 10.13 19.28
CA GLU A 143 13.99 10.92 19.17
C GLU A 143 14.43 11.07 17.72
N VAL A 144 14.24 10.03 16.89
CA VAL A 144 14.54 10.10 15.44
C VAL A 144 13.60 11.06 14.74
N GLN A 145 12.33 11.12 15.15
CA GLN A 145 11.36 12.06 14.58
C GLN A 145 11.72 13.51 14.92
N GLU A 146 12.06 13.78 16.19
CA GLU A 146 12.49 15.11 16.64
C GLU A 146 13.78 15.55 15.93
N GLN A 147 14.78 14.67 15.85
CA GLN A 147 16.04 14.95 15.13
C GLN A 147 15.82 15.24 13.64
N ASN A 148 14.94 14.49 12.98
CA ASN A 148 14.60 14.76 11.59
C ASN A 148 13.89 16.10 11.44
N ALA A 149 12.95 16.44 12.32
CA ALA A 149 12.23 17.72 12.27
C ALA A 149 13.19 18.91 12.48
N ASP A 150 14.12 18.80 13.43
CA ASP A 150 15.16 19.80 13.66
C ASP A 150 16.10 19.93 12.47
N PHE A 151 16.50 18.80 11.86
CA PHE A 151 17.33 18.79 10.66
C PHE A 151 16.61 19.42 9.45
N GLU A 152 15.35 19.09 9.21
CA GLU A 152 14.55 19.67 8.12
C GLU A 152 14.40 21.18 8.28
N LYS A 153 14.15 21.64 9.51
CA LYS A 153 14.09 23.07 9.82
C LYS A 153 15.43 23.76 9.54
N ALA A 154 16.55 23.19 10.00
CA ALA A 154 17.88 23.74 9.75
C ALA A 154 18.22 23.75 8.25
N ALA A 155 17.89 22.67 7.53
CA ALA A 155 18.09 22.59 6.08
C ALA A 155 17.27 23.64 5.31
N ASP A 156 16.02 23.89 5.72
CA ASP A 156 15.17 24.93 5.16
C ASP A 156 15.71 26.35 5.47
N GLU A 157 16.24 26.58 6.67
CA GLU A 157 16.91 27.84 7.05
C GLU A 157 18.20 28.09 6.24
N GLU A 158 18.94 27.03 5.91
CA GLU A 158 20.15 27.08 5.07
C GLU A 158 19.86 27.09 3.57
N GLY A 159 18.60 26.90 3.16
CA GLY A 159 18.20 26.83 1.76
C GLY A 159 18.75 25.61 1.02
N LEU A 160 19.00 24.51 1.74
CA LEU A 160 19.44 23.26 1.15
C LEU A 160 18.30 22.63 0.33
N PRO A 161 18.58 22.06 -0.85
CA PRO A 161 17.55 21.38 -1.63
C PRO A 161 17.05 20.15 -0.85
N LYS A 162 15.73 20.01 -0.74
CA LYS A 162 15.12 18.81 -0.16
C LYS A 162 15.53 17.61 -0.99
N CYS A 163 16.16 16.63 -0.36
CA CYS A 163 16.51 15.39 -1.04
C CYS A 163 15.20 14.72 -1.46
N GLU A 164 15.01 14.54 -2.78
CA GLU A 164 13.89 13.79 -3.36
C GLU A 164 14.05 12.28 -3.13
N ASN A 165 14.40 11.88 -1.90
CA ASN A 165 14.57 10.48 -1.56
C ASN A 165 13.22 9.76 -1.55
N ASP A 166 13.27 8.46 -1.74
CA ASP A 166 12.13 7.54 -1.93
C ASP A 166 11.16 7.47 -0.72
N LEU A 167 11.45 8.21 0.34
CA LEU A 167 10.67 8.29 1.58
C LEU A 167 9.94 9.63 1.77
N ASN A 168 9.95 10.53 0.78
CA ASN A 168 9.06 11.69 0.82
C ASN A 168 7.62 11.24 0.49
N PHE A 169 6.92 10.78 1.53
CA PHE A 169 5.55 10.29 1.40
C PHE A 169 4.58 11.35 0.89
N GLU A 170 4.82 12.64 1.13
CA GLU A 170 3.98 13.72 0.58
C GLU A 170 4.07 13.78 -0.96
N ILE A 171 5.28 13.65 -1.51
CA ILE A 171 5.50 13.58 -2.96
C ILE A 171 4.88 12.30 -3.53
N VAL A 172 5.07 11.15 -2.86
CA VAL A 172 4.47 9.87 -3.28
C VAL A 172 2.95 9.98 -3.35
N ARG A 173 2.32 10.54 -2.31
CA ARG A 173 0.88 10.76 -2.25
C ARG A 173 0.40 11.66 -3.39
N THR A 174 1.11 12.77 -3.63
CA THR A 174 0.80 13.68 -4.74
C THR A 174 0.89 12.98 -6.10
N LYS A 175 1.93 12.17 -6.33
CA LYS A 175 2.09 11.37 -7.56
C LYS A 175 0.98 10.32 -7.72
N LEU A 176 0.47 9.79 -6.61
CA LEU A 176 -0.66 8.87 -6.61
C LEU A 176 -2.02 9.57 -6.74
N GLY A 177 -2.07 10.90 -6.74
CA GLY A 177 -3.32 11.67 -6.80
C GLY A 177 -4.07 11.71 -5.48
N LEU A 178 -3.38 11.54 -4.35
CA LEU A 178 -3.91 11.65 -3.00
C LEU A 178 -3.65 13.04 -2.40
N PRO A 179 -4.42 13.48 -1.39
CA PRO A 179 -4.08 14.66 -0.60
C PRO A 179 -2.70 14.53 0.05
N ALA A 180 -1.97 15.64 0.14
CA ALA A 180 -0.64 15.70 0.75
C ALA A 180 -0.62 15.12 2.18
N GLN A 181 -1.62 15.46 2.99
CA GLN A 181 -1.79 14.91 4.33
C GLN A 181 -2.54 13.59 4.30
N SER A 182 -2.06 12.63 5.09
CA SER A 182 -2.74 11.38 5.34
C SER A 182 -3.96 11.60 6.23
N ALA A 183 -5.07 10.95 5.90
CA ALA A 183 -6.22 10.86 6.80
C ALA A 183 -5.96 9.86 7.94
N GLY A 184 -4.96 8.98 7.76
CA GLY A 184 -4.63 7.88 8.64
C GLY A 184 -5.71 6.79 8.70
N PRO A 185 -5.37 5.64 9.31
CA PRO A 185 -6.36 4.65 9.71
C PRO A 185 -7.34 5.27 10.73
N GLN A 186 -8.62 4.97 10.55
CA GLN A 186 -9.70 5.32 11.47
C GLN A 186 -9.77 4.26 12.58
N TRP A 187 -8.83 4.28 13.53
CA TRP A 187 -8.82 3.37 14.68
C TRP A 187 -9.91 3.76 15.69
N PHE A 188 -11.15 3.34 15.46
CA PHE A 188 -12.29 3.68 16.33
C PHE A 188 -12.39 2.84 17.60
N PHE A 189 -11.70 1.70 17.68
CA PHE A 189 -11.78 0.80 18.84
C PHE A 189 -10.80 1.15 19.97
N LEU A 190 -9.83 2.04 19.73
CA LEU A 190 -8.88 2.45 20.76
C LEU A 190 -9.41 3.58 21.66
N THR A 191 -10.53 4.23 21.32
CA THR A 191 -11.06 5.36 22.11
C THR A 191 -12.13 4.98 23.13
N ASP A 192 -12.79 3.83 22.96
CA ASP A 192 -14.00 3.52 23.73
C ASP A 192 -13.81 2.41 24.79
N PHE A 193 -12.64 1.76 24.84
CA PHE A 193 -12.38 0.70 25.85
C PHE A 193 -11.76 1.21 27.17
N ASP A 194 -11.45 2.50 27.27
CA ASP A 194 -10.59 3.04 28.34
C ASP A 194 -11.29 3.96 29.35
N SER A 195 -12.63 3.96 29.47
CA SER A 195 -13.27 4.95 30.36
C SER A 195 -14.39 4.48 31.30
N ASP A 196 -14.67 3.19 31.49
CA ASP A 196 -15.63 2.78 32.54
C ASP A 196 -15.37 1.39 33.17
N SER A 197 -14.16 0.82 33.04
CA SER A 197 -13.74 -0.32 33.89
C SER A 197 -13.16 0.17 35.22
N ASP A 198 -13.83 1.14 35.83
CA ASP A 198 -13.63 1.48 37.23
C ASP A 198 -14.35 0.43 38.10
N SER A 199 -13.61 -0.11 39.06
CA SER A 199 -14.04 -1.03 40.12
C SER A 199 -14.03 -2.54 39.76
N TYR A 200 -12.87 -3.07 39.35
CA TYR A 200 -12.45 -4.30 40.02
C TYR A 200 -12.15 -3.94 41.47
N ALA A 201 -13.14 -4.21 42.34
CA ALA A 201 -12.93 -4.22 43.77
C ALA A 201 -11.69 -5.09 44.04
N GLU A 202 -10.72 -4.49 44.69
CA GLU A 202 -9.57 -5.12 45.31
C GLU A 202 -10.10 -6.21 46.27
N THR A 203 -10.34 -7.42 45.75
CA THR A 203 -10.50 -8.59 46.59
C THR A 203 -9.12 -8.85 47.17
N GLU A 204 -8.92 -8.37 48.39
CA GLU A 204 -7.85 -8.82 49.28
C GLU A 204 -7.85 -10.35 49.26
N ILE A 205 -6.90 -10.93 48.51
CA ILE A 205 -6.56 -12.34 48.62
C ILE A 205 -5.83 -12.44 49.96
N VAL A 206 -6.61 -12.69 51.01
CA VAL A 206 -6.10 -13.11 52.31
C VAL A 206 -5.41 -14.45 52.07
N GLY A 207 -4.07 -14.39 51.97
CA GLY A 207 -3.23 -15.56 51.89
C GLY A 207 -3.37 -16.38 53.16
N ASP A 208 -3.96 -17.57 53.02
CA ASP A 208 -3.75 -18.67 53.96
C ASP A 208 -2.76 -19.63 53.29
N SER A 209 -1.55 -19.57 53.83
CA SER A 209 -0.35 -20.26 53.38
C SER A 209 -0.21 -21.57 54.13
N GLU A 210 -0.47 -22.71 53.52
CA GLU A 210 0.13 -23.97 53.97
C GLU A 210 0.46 -24.87 52.76
N ASP A 211 1.77 -25.07 52.59
CA ASP A 211 2.45 -26.27 52.09
C ASP A 211 1.83 -27.04 50.92
N ASP A 212 2.46 -26.90 49.74
CA ASP A 212 2.62 -28.07 48.87
C ASP A 212 4.00 -28.04 48.20
N GLU A 213 4.89 -28.88 48.73
CA GLU A 213 6.15 -29.27 48.12
C GLU A 213 5.86 -30.18 46.92
N SER A 214 6.11 -29.75 45.68
CA SER A 214 6.56 -30.71 44.66
C SER A 214 7.13 -30.07 43.39
N GLU A 215 8.36 -30.51 43.13
CA GLU A 215 8.94 -30.85 41.83
C GLU A 215 9.38 -29.71 40.90
N GLU A 216 10.61 -29.29 41.19
CA GLU A 216 11.62 -28.70 40.31
C GLU A 216 11.59 -29.29 38.88
N ALA A 217 10.84 -28.63 37.98
CA ALA A 217 10.94 -28.87 36.55
C ALA A 217 12.24 -28.27 36.03
N VAL A 218 13.25 -29.12 35.86
CA VAL A 218 14.50 -28.84 35.15
C VAL A 218 14.17 -28.49 33.70
N TYR A 219 14.17 -27.21 33.38
CA TYR A 219 14.08 -26.73 32.00
C TYR A 219 15.44 -26.90 31.33
N GLU A 220 15.61 -27.98 30.56
CA GLU A 220 16.75 -28.16 29.66
C GLU A 220 16.65 -27.11 28.54
N GLY A 221 17.37 -26.01 28.72
CA GLY A 221 17.53 -24.97 27.71
C GLY A 221 18.06 -25.56 26.40
N THR A 222 17.26 -25.46 25.36
CA THR A 222 17.71 -25.66 23.99
C THR A 222 18.79 -24.62 23.69
N LYS A 223 20.04 -25.10 23.55
CA LYS A 223 21.13 -24.32 22.99
C LYS A 223 20.72 -23.85 21.60
N TYR A 224 20.47 -22.55 21.48
CA TYR A 224 20.58 -21.88 20.19
C TYR A 224 22.06 -21.95 19.79
N GLU A 225 22.37 -22.78 18.81
CA GLU A 225 23.64 -22.69 18.09
C GLU A 225 23.60 -21.40 17.29
N GLU A 226 24.25 -20.37 17.85
CA GLU A 226 24.62 -19.15 17.17
C GLU A 226 25.57 -19.53 16.02
N SER A 227 25.00 -19.73 14.84
CA SER A 227 25.76 -19.90 13.61
C SER A 227 26.48 -18.60 13.32
N LYS A 228 27.75 -18.57 13.73
CA LYS A 228 28.76 -17.59 13.31
C LYS A 228 28.88 -17.66 11.78
N GLU A 229 28.14 -16.81 11.09
CA GLU A 229 28.45 -16.51 9.68
C GLU A 229 29.79 -15.79 9.68
N GLU A 230 30.82 -16.49 9.17
CA GLU A 230 32.08 -15.86 8.83
C GLU A 230 31.84 -14.81 7.73
N PRO A 231 32.37 -13.59 7.86
CA PRO A 231 32.30 -12.61 6.79
C PRO A 231 33.03 -13.17 5.57
N ALA A 232 32.30 -13.35 4.47
CA ALA A 232 32.90 -13.66 3.19
C ALA A 232 33.94 -12.59 2.85
N GLU A 233 35.19 -13.01 2.72
CA GLU A 233 36.26 -12.16 2.20
C GLU A 233 35.86 -11.70 0.79
N GLU A 234 35.53 -10.41 0.66
CA GLU A 234 35.44 -9.74 -0.63
C GLU A 234 36.82 -9.81 -1.30
N SER A 235 36.91 -10.71 -2.28
CA SER A 235 38.06 -10.77 -3.17
C SER A 235 37.96 -9.62 -4.16
N ASP A 236 38.74 -8.58 -3.87
CA ASP A 236 39.18 -7.57 -4.83
C ASP A 236 39.77 -8.27 -6.07
N SER A 237 38.95 -8.40 -7.11
CA SER A 237 39.41 -8.65 -8.46
C SER A 237 38.86 -7.55 -9.34
N ASN A 238 39.65 -6.49 -9.41
CA ASN A 238 39.55 -5.41 -10.37
C ASN A 238 40.22 -5.87 -11.67
N PRO A 239 39.51 -6.17 -12.77
CA PRO A 239 40.13 -6.18 -14.07
C PRO A 239 40.00 -4.77 -14.66
N GLU A 240 41.12 -4.08 -14.74
CA GLU A 240 41.32 -2.95 -15.65
C GLU A 240 40.93 -3.39 -17.06
N GLY A 241 39.72 -3.04 -17.47
CA GLY A 241 39.23 -3.18 -18.82
C GLY A 241 39.32 -1.83 -19.52
N GLU A 242 40.49 -1.51 -20.07
CA GLU A 242 40.63 -0.51 -21.11
C GLU A 242 39.63 -0.81 -22.24
N ASN A 243 38.61 0.03 -22.40
CA ASN A 243 37.80 0.04 -23.61
C ASN A 243 37.96 1.36 -24.33
N THR A 244 39.03 1.40 -25.13
CA THR A 244 39.23 2.33 -26.22
C THR A 244 38.20 2.04 -27.31
N GLY A 245 37.24 2.93 -27.52
CA GLY A 245 36.26 2.72 -28.60
C GLY A 245 35.33 3.89 -28.78
N ARG A 246 35.84 4.98 -29.35
CA ARG A 246 35.06 6.08 -29.91
C ARG A 246 34.82 5.77 -31.39
N PRO A 247 33.59 5.46 -31.84
CA PRO A 247 33.21 5.64 -33.23
C PRO A 247 32.62 7.05 -33.38
N SER A 248 33.30 7.83 -34.20
CA SER A 248 32.80 9.08 -34.77
C SER A 248 32.36 8.80 -36.19
N GLU A 249 31.07 8.65 -36.44
CA GLU A 249 30.43 8.76 -37.77
C GLU A 249 29.05 9.37 -37.49
N GLU A 250 28.83 10.62 -37.90
CA GLU A 250 28.17 10.97 -39.17
C GLU A 250 26.77 10.38 -39.27
N GLU A 251 25.75 11.22 -39.13
CA GLU A 251 24.67 11.21 -40.12
C GLU A 251 24.01 12.59 -40.21
N LYS A 252 24.05 13.10 -41.43
CA LYS A 252 23.18 14.16 -41.95
C LYS A 252 21.75 13.66 -41.85
N ASP A 253 20.79 14.56 -41.67
CA ASP A 253 19.62 14.52 -42.54
C ASP A 253 19.02 15.90 -42.73
N GLU A 254 18.69 16.10 -43.99
CA GLU A 254 18.17 17.27 -44.63
C GLU A 254 16.64 17.35 -44.43
N ASP A 255 16.15 18.57 -44.62
CA ASP A 255 14.93 18.86 -45.38
C ASP A 255 13.51 18.69 -44.81
N GLU A 256 12.75 19.75 -45.13
CA GLU A 256 11.38 19.71 -45.63
C GLU A 256 10.22 19.42 -44.65
N THR A 257 9.41 20.44 -44.31
CA THR A 257 8.33 20.93 -45.19
C THR A 257 7.40 21.91 -44.49
N ASN A 258 6.96 22.90 -45.29
CA ASN A 258 5.84 23.79 -45.06
C ASN A 258 4.55 23.01 -44.76
N ILE A 259 3.75 23.51 -43.80
CA ILE A 259 2.30 23.29 -43.79
C ILE A 259 1.62 24.66 -43.78
N GLU A 260 1.16 25.06 -44.95
CA GLU A 260 0.17 26.12 -45.14
C GLU A 260 -1.14 25.69 -44.46
N HIS A 261 -1.63 26.48 -43.50
CA HIS A 261 -3.01 26.37 -43.04
C HIS A 261 -3.91 27.24 -43.91
N ASP A 262 -4.56 26.56 -44.86
CA ASP A 262 -5.63 27.08 -45.69
C ASP A 262 -6.87 27.36 -44.83
N LYS A 263 -7.25 28.65 -44.75
CA LYS A 263 -8.48 29.09 -44.09
C LYS A 263 -9.60 29.13 -45.12
N LYS A 264 -10.49 28.15 -45.09
CA LYS A 264 -11.76 28.21 -45.81
C LYS A 264 -12.92 28.34 -44.82
N SER A 265 -13.37 29.58 -44.63
CA SER A 265 -14.66 29.93 -44.03
C SER A 265 -15.65 30.21 -45.16
N GLU A 266 -16.58 29.29 -45.40
CA GLU A 266 -17.79 29.52 -46.19
C GLU A 266 -18.96 28.84 -45.48
N SER A 267 -19.87 29.63 -44.92
CA SER A 267 -21.29 29.27 -44.80
C SER A 267 -22.11 30.56 -44.79
N GLU A 268 -22.69 30.86 -45.95
CA GLU A 268 -24.02 31.48 -46.07
C GLU A 268 -25.08 30.37 -46.11
#